data_AF-F8NUX6-F1
#
_entry.id   AF-F8NUX6-F1
#
_cell.length_a   1.000
_cell.length_b   1.000
_cell.length_c   1.000
_cell.angle_alpha   90.00
_cell.angle_beta   90.00
_cell.angle_gamma   90.00
#
_symmetry.space_group_name_H-M   'P 1'
#
loop_
_entity.id
_entity.type
_entity.pdbx_description
1 polymer ?
#
loop_
_entity_poly.entity_id
_entity_poly.type
_entity_poly.pdbx_seq_one_letter_code
_entity_poly.pdbx_strand_id
1 'polypeptide(L)'
;MLHFGRHVTRKNISCRSINLRRAHYLTKDLVGELHQRELVADITRPGELTKALEAQQTVYAGIDPTAQALHVGHLLPLLCLLHFQIRGHSIITLVR
;
A
#
# COMPACT_ATOMS: atom_id res chain seq x y z
N MET A 1 3.44 -26.31 -28.53
CA MET A 1 2.05 -25.89 -28.28
C MET A 1 1.73 -26.09 -26.80
N LEU A 2 2.11 -25.13 -25.95
CA LEU A 2 1.55 -24.95 -24.59
C LEU A 2 1.70 -23.46 -24.25
N HIS A 3 0.58 -22.74 -24.29
CA HIS A 3 0.48 -21.30 -24.04
C HIS A 3 0.06 -21.15 -22.57
N PHE A 4 0.99 -20.84 -21.67
CA PHE A 4 0.69 -20.68 -20.23
C PHE A 4 0.41 -19.21 -19.92
N GLY A 5 -0.78 -18.74 -20.28
CA GLY A 5 -1.29 -17.43 -19.90
C GLY A 5 -1.61 -17.41 -18.40
N ARG A 6 -0.72 -16.84 -17.57
CA ARG A 6 -1.05 -16.50 -16.18
C ARG A 6 -1.71 -15.13 -16.15
N HIS A 7 -3.03 -15.13 -16.30
CA HIS A 7 -3.88 -14.02 -15.89
C HIS A 7 -3.75 -13.83 -14.37
N VAL A 8 -2.96 -12.84 -13.94
CA VAL A 8 -3.06 -12.29 -12.58
C VAL A 8 -4.38 -11.52 -12.52
N THR A 9 -5.47 -12.20 -12.14
CA THR A 9 -6.76 -11.55 -11.91
C THR A 9 -6.63 -10.62 -10.71
N ARG A 10 -6.72 -9.30 -10.94
CA ARG A 10 -6.95 -8.29 -9.89
C ARG A 10 -8.23 -8.66 -9.13
N LYS A 11 -8.13 -9.39 -8.02
CA LYS A 11 -9.25 -9.54 -7.09
C LYS A 11 -9.41 -8.22 -6.35
N ASN A 12 -10.33 -7.38 -6.82
CA ASN A 12 -10.80 -6.22 -6.08
C ASN A 12 -11.40 -6.70 -4.75
N ILE A 13 -10.71 -6.42 -3.64
CA ILE A 13 -11.23 -6.64 -2.29
C ILE A 13 -12.34 -5.59 -2.05
N SER A 14 -13.56 -5.89 -2.49
CA SER A 14 -14.74 -5.05 -2.27
C SER A 14 -15.42 -5.45 -0.96
N CYS A 15 -14.92 -4.93 0.17
CA CYS A 15 -15.65 -4.97 1.44
C CYS A 15 -16.45 -3.67 1.61
N ARG A 16 -17.77 -3.78 1.74
CA ARG A 16 -18.69 -2.61 1.85
C ARG A 16 -18.41 -1.72 3.06
N SER A 17 -17.85 -2.24 4.16
CA SER A 17 -17.51 -1.41 5.34
C SER A 17 -16.28 -0.52 5.12
N ILE A 18 -15.38 -0.88 4.20
CA ILE A 18 -14.21 -0.07 3.85
C ILE A 18 -14.65 1.20 3.13
N ASN A 19 -15.74 1.16 2.34
CA ASN A 19 -16.20 2.30 1.55
C ASN A 19 -16.64 3.51 2.39
N LEU A 20 -17.28 3.29 3.55
CA LEU A 20 -17.69 4.40 4.44
C LEU A 20 -16.51 5.07 5.14
N ARG A 21 -15.47 4.30 5.53
CA ARG A 21 -14.24 4.88 6.10
C ARG A 21 -13.37 5.54 5.03
N ARG A 22 -13.47 5.08 3.78
CA ARG A 22 -12.68 5.60 2.64
C ARG A 22 -12.87 7.10 2.44
N ALA A 23 -14.07 7.64 2.64
CA ALA A 23 -14.34 9.07 2.50
C ALA A 23 -13.45 9.94 3.42
N HIS A 24 -13.24 9.52 4.68
CA HIS A 24 -12.36 10.22 5.62
C HIS A 24 -10.87 10.12 5.22
N TYR A 25 -10.47 9.03 4.56
CA TYR A 25 -9.10 8.85 4.08
C TYR A 25 -8.80 9.64 2.80
N LEU A 26 -9.83 9.96 2.00
CA LEU A 26 -9.67 10.70 0.75
C LEU A 26 -9.49 12.21 0.96
N THR A 27 -9.90 12.75 2.12
CA THR A 27 -9.77 14.18 2.43
C THR A 27 -8.47 14.55 3.14
N LYS A 28 -7.73 13.56 3.67
CA LYS A 28 -6.48 13.78 4.39
C LYS A 28 -5.26 13.48 3.52
N ASP A 29 -4.30 14.41 3.55
CA ASP A 29 -2.96 14.21 2.98
C ASP A 29 -2.37 12.87 3.44
N LEU A 30 -1.88 12.09 2.48
CA LEU A 30 -1.39 10.74 2.73
C LEU A 30 -0.15 10.78 3.63
N VAL A 31 0.83 11.61 3.30
CA VAL A 31 2.10 11.66 4.03
C VAL A 31 1.86 12.19 5.45
N GLY A 32 1.06 13.24 5.59
CA GLY A 32 0.64 13.77 6.88
C GLY A 32 -0.11 12.76 7.75
N GLU A 33 -1.00 11.95 7.17
CA GLU A 33 -1.68 10.88 7.92
C GLU A 33 -0.72 9.78 8.36
N LEU A 34 0.22 9.38 7.50
CA LEU A 34 1.23 8.39 7.86
C LEU A 34 2.11 8.89 9.01
N HIS A 35 2.50 10.18 9.01
CA HIS A 35 3.21 10.80 10.12
C HIS A 35 2.38 10.83 11.42
N GLN A 36 1.10 11.23 11.35
CA GLN A 36 0.21 11.25 12.52
C GLN A 36 0.00 9.87 13.16
N ARG A 37 0.14 8.82 12.36
CA ARG A 37 0.01 7.42 12.80
C ARG A 37 1.35 6.78 13.17
N GLU A 38 2.44 7.54 13.15
CA GLU A 38 3.81 7.06 13.41
C GLU A 38 4.22 5.91 12.46
N LEU A 39 3.71 5.93 11.22
CA LEU A 39 4.03 4.95 10.17
C LEU A 39 5.21 5.37 9.29
N VAL A 40 5.81 6.52 9.56
CA VAL A 40 6.99 7.05 8.85
C VAL A 40 8.15 7.12 9.82
N ALA A 41 9.21 6.38 9.53
CA ALA A 41 10.51 6.56 10.18
C ALA A 41 11.34 7.61 9.43
N ASP A 42 11.51 7.41 8.13
CA ASP A 42 12.29 8.31 7.26
C ASP A 42 11.65 8.45 5.88
N ILE A 43 11.89 9.59 5.22
CA ILE A 43 11.49 9.85 3.83
C ILE A 43 12.69 10.35 3.05
N THR A 44 13.02 9.65 1.97
CA THR A 44 14.00 10.15 1.00
C THR A 44 13.37 11.24 0.15
N ARG A 45 13.99 12.42 0.11
CA ARG A 45 13.59 13.56 -0.74
C ARG A 45 12.09 13.89 -0.64
N PRO A 46 11.63 14.37 0.53
CA PRO A 46 10.19 14.56 0.80
C PRO A 46 9.48 15.47 -0.22
N GLY A 47 10.14 16.51 -0.74
CA GLY A 47 9.55 17.37 -1.77
C GLY A 47 9.28 16.67 -3.10
N GLU A 48 10.15 15.74 -3.52
CA GLU A 48 9.94 14.94 -4.73
C GLU A 48 8.81 13.93 -4.52
N LEU A 49 8.73 13.33 -3.32
CA LEU A 49 7.63 12.43 -2.96
C LEU A 49 6.29 13.14 -3.00
N THR A 50 6.15 14.30 -2.34
CA THR A 50 4.89 15.06 -2.33
C THR A 50 4.42 15.37 -3.75
N LYS A 51 5.34 15.80 -4.62
CA LYS A 51 5.04 16.08 -6.03
C LYS A 51 4.62 14.81 -6.79
N ALA A 52 5.29 13.68 -6.57
CA ALA A 52 4.92 12.42 -7.21
C ALA A 52 3.53 11.95 -6.79
N LEU A 53 3.13 12.17 -5.55
CA LEU A 53 1.82 11.78 -5.01
C LEU A 53 0.65 12.62 -5.52
N GLU A 54 0.89 13.69 -6.29
CA GLU A 54 -0.15 14.42 -7.03
C GLU A 54 -0.82 13.54 -8.13
N ALA A 55 -0.14 12.47 -8.57
CA ALA A 55 -0.66 11.51 -9.53
C ALA A 55 -0.74 10.10 -8.92
N GLN A 56 -1.51 9.22 -9.58
CA GLN A 56 -1.58 7.83 -9.19
C GLN A 56 -0.20 7.17 -9.35
N GLN A 57 0.36 6.70 -8.23
CA GLN A 57 1.63 5.99 -8.18
C GLN A 57 1.44 4.48 -8.06
N THR A 58 2.45 3.71 -8.48
CA THR A 58 2.59 2.30 -8.14
C THR A 58 3.68 2.15 -7.10
N VAL A 59 3.35 1.57 -5.95
CA VAL A 59 4.24 1.44 -4.79
C VAL A 59 4.44 -0.02 -4.45
N TYR A 60 5.59 -0.37 -3.91
CA TYR A 60 5.86 -1.74 -3.48
C TYR A 60 6.48 -1.80 -2.10
N ALA A 61 6.25 -2.91 -1.40
CA ALA A 61 6.98 -3.27 -0.20
C ALA A 61 7.48 -4.71 -0.32
N GLY A 62 8.74 -4.91 0.05
CA GLY A 62 9.34 -6.23 0.19
C GLY A 62 9.04 -6.81 1.56
N ILE A 63 8.60 -8.07 1.60
CA ILE A 63 8.39 -8.85 2.81
C ILE A 63 9.20 -10.14 2.67
N ASP A 64 10.12 -10.36 3.59
CA ASP A 64 10.97 -11.55 3.63
C ASP A 64 10.54 -12.39 4.85
N PRO A 65 9.51 -13.26 4.71
CA PRO A 65 9.03 -14.10 5.79
C PRO A 65 10.10 -15.15 6.15
N THR A 66 10.98 -14.80 7.08
CA THR A 66 12.00 -15.71 7.64
C THR A 66 11.40 -16.80 8.54
N ALA A 67 10.10 -16.74 8.82
CA ALA A 67 9.34 -17.70 9.60
C ALA A 67 8.18 -18.28 8.79
N GLN A 68 7.63 -19.41 9.24
CA GLN A 68 6.50 -20.11 8.59
C GLN A 68 5.21 -19.27 8.50
N ALA A 69 5.12 -18.16 9.23
CA ALA A 69 3.98 -17.26 9.24
C ALA A 69 4.39 -15.79 9.38
N LEU A 70 3.52 -14.89 8.91
CA LEU A 70 3.66 -13.46 9.15
C LEU A 70 3.41 -13.17 10.64
N HIS A 71 4.40 -12.60 11.30
CA HIS A 71 4.23 -11.99 12.61
C HIS A 71 3.94 -10.47 12.50
N VAL A 72 3.63 -9.85 13.64
CA VAL A 72 3.24 -8.43 13.76
C VAL A 72 4.21 -7.45 13.08
N GLY A 73 5.50 -7.79 13.00
CA GLY A 73 6.51 -6.93 12.35
C GLY A 73 6.26 -6.74 10.86
N HIS A 74 5.72 -7.74 10.18
CA HIS A 74 5.37 -7.65 8.76
C HIS A 74 4.07 -6.89 8.51
N LEU A 75 3.27 -6.59 9.55
CA LEU A 75 2.04 -5.83 9.38
C LEU A 75 2.31 -4.36 9.09
N LEU A 76 3.41 -3.80 9.59
CA LEU A 76 3.73 -2.38 9.41
C LEU A 76 3.85 -1.99 7.92
N PRO A 77 4.68 -2.67 7.08
CA PRO A 77 4.73 -2.37 5.65
C PRO A 77 3.40 -2.66 4.93
N LEU A 78 2.66 -3.69 5.34
CA LEU A 78 1.35 -4.00 4.76
C LEU A 78 0.30 -2.92 5.06
N LEU A 79 0.30 -2.37 6.27
CA LEU A 79 -0.56 -1.25 6.66
C LEU A 79 -0.20 0.00 5.86
N CYS A 80 1.07 0.32 5.69
CA CYS A 80 1.49 1.41 4.81
C CYS A 80 0.95 1.22 3.38
N LEU A 81 1.14 0.04 2.77
CA LEU A 81 0.59 -0.26 1.44
C LEU A 81 -0.95 -0.11 1.41
N LEU A 82 -1.65 -0.52 2.47
CA LEU A 82 -3.09 -0.33 2.55
C LEU A 82 -3.48 1.16 2.48
N HIS A 83 -2.76 2.06 3.17
CA HIS A 83 -3.02 3.50 3.12
C HIS A 83 -2.82 4.10 1.71
N PHE A 84 -1.86 3.57 0.94
CA PHE A 84 -1.70 3.89 -0.48
C PHE A 84 -2.87 3.34 -1.32
N GLN A 85 -3.25 2.07 -1.13
CA GLN A 85 -4.32 1.44 -1.91
C GLN A 85 -5.69 2.11 -1.71
N ILE A 86 -6.07 2.45 -0.47
CA ILE A 86 -7.35 3.10 -0.20
C ILE A 86 -7.46 4.50 -0.82
N ARG A 87 -6.32 5.16 -1.08
CA ARG A 87 -6.23 6.44 -1.79
C ARG A 87 -6.09 6.29 -3.31
N GLY A 88 -6.17 5.07 -3.83
CA GLY A 88 -6.20 4.81 -5.27
C GLY A 88 -4.85 4.51 -5.90
N HIS A 89 -3.75 4.50 -5.13
CA HIS A 89 -2.45 4.05 -5.64
C HIS A 89 -2.49 2.54 -5.93
N SER A 90 -1.72 2.11 -6.91
CA SER A 90 -1.51 0.69 -7.17
C SER A 90 -0.43 0.17 -6.21
N ILE A 91 -0.62 -1.01 -5.63
CA ILE A 91 0.35 -1.60 -4.70
C ILE A 91 0.84 -2.96 -5.18
N ILE A 92 2.08 -3.29 -4.83
CA ILE A 92 2.72 -4.57 -5.11
C ILE A 92 3.40 -5.05 -3.82
N THR A 93 3.00 -6.21 -3.33
CA THR A 93 3.73 -6.87 -2.23
C THR A 93 4.69 -7.88 -2.84
N LEU A 94 5.99 -7.66 -2.66
CA LEU A 94 7.02 -8.62 -3.08
C LEU A 94 7.34 -9.54 -1.91
N VAL A 95 6.99 -10.82 -2.02
CA VAL A 95 7.32 -11.85 -1.04
C VAL A 95 8.49 -12.67 -1.57
N ARG A 96 9.53 -12.82 -0.76
CA ARG A 96 10.67 -13.69 -1.05
C ARG A 96 10.62 -14.98 -0.24
#